data_AF-A0AAW5A4X8-F1
#
_entry.id   AF-A0AAW5A4X8-F1
#
_cell.length_a   1.000
_cell.length_b   1.000
_cell.length_c   1.000
_cell.angle_alpha   90.00
_cell.angle_beta   90.00
_cell.angle_gamma   90.00
#
_symmetry.space_group_name_H-M   'P 1'
#
loop_
_entity.id
_entity.type
_entity.pdbx_description
1 polymer ?
#
loop_
_entity_poly.entity_id
_entity_poly.type
_entity_poly.pdbx_seq_one_letter_code
_entity_poly.pdbx_strand_id
1 'polypeptide(L)'
;MEAYKMALFSMALDKVKFCELFGLNISSEEWPCYGLTGGVIFDRGPGATYGSEPEINWLGSIELTPTFSGQSKATVESSHPRDKKSLEQPTYFHSKLNFVLMARREILQVLTDNQSSDASGRMTEEMIINRVKPTPHGIWNFLDSRGRNSSIAMPFEEAARTFLTEHPVTIRKDAVYFYGRKYRSAALIDTHVFDRVARSGVIKTTVFALTMCVRHIWIELDGLLYELDFMSTATTPEGSVDISLSALKEIDKMRREAAADLRDEIPAIQQEYRDRFKKDTGEDSDSGQRKQGRPIKDGAARRDTDDFNRFRGKAK
;
A
#
# COMPACT_ATOMS: atom_id res chain seq x y z
N MET A 1 10.67 -11.95 7.18
CA MET A 1 9.70 -12.87 6.57
C MET A 1 8.92 -12.21 5.44
N GLU A 2 8.34 -11.03 5.66
CA GLU A 2 7.65 -10.22 4.63
C GLU A 2 8.36 -10.16 3.27
N ALA A 3 9.66 -9.85 3.24
CA ALA A 3 10.41 -9.77 1.99
C ALA A 3 10.39 -11.07 1.16
N TYR A 4 10.43 -12.24 1.81
CA TYR A 4 10.34 -13.53 1.13
C TYR A 4 8.92 -13.80 0.62
N LYS A 5 7.90 -13.50 1.42
CA LYS A 5 6.50 -13.60 0.96
C LYS A 5 6.26 -12.69 -0.25
N MET A 6 6.82 -11.48 -0.26
CA MET A 6 6.71 -10.58 -1.41
C MET A 6 7.47 -11.06 -2.64
N ALA A 7 8.61 -11.71 -2.48
CA ALA A 7 9.31 -12.34 -3.58
C ALA A 7 8.47 -13.47 -4.20
N LEU A 8 7.82 -14.29 -3.36
CA LEU A 8 6.90 -15.34 -3.82
C LEU A 8 5.64 -14.76 -4.47
N PHE A 9 5.08 -13.68 -3.93
CA PHE A 9 3.97 -12.94 -4.53
C PHE A 9 4.35 -12.39 -5.91
N SER A 10 5.54 -11.79 -6.05
CA SER A 10 6.07 -11.33 -7.33
C SER A 10 6.23 -12.49 -8.33
N MET A 11 6.70 -13.65 -7.87
CA MET A 11 6.85 -14.84 -8.69
C MET A 11 5.50 -15.37 -9.19
N ALA A 12 4.51 -15.49 -8.30
CA ALA A 12 3.18 -16.01 -8.59
C ALA A 12 2.42 -15.20 -9.66
N LEU A 13 2.56 -13.88 -9.63
CA LEU A 13 1.76 -12.98 -10.45
C LEU A 13 2.30 -12.76 -11.86
N ASP A 14 1.37 -12.55 -12.78
CA ASP A 14 1.63 -11.86 -14.05
C ASP A 14 2.31 -10.51 -13.79
N LYS A 15 3.31 -10.20 -14.62
CA LYS A 15 4.19 -9.04 -14.37
C LYS A 15 3.56 -7.73 -14.78
N VAL A 16 2.56 -7.73 -15.67
CA VAL A 16 1.75 -6.53 -15.93
C VAL A 16 1.00 -6.15 -14.66
N LYS A 17 0.29 -7.10 -14.04
CA LYS A 17 -0.40 -6.84 -12.76
C LYS A 17 0.58 -6.50 -11.63
N PHE A 18 1.70 -7.21 -11.50
CA PHE A 18 2.68 -6.91 -10.46
C PHE A 18 3.27 -5.50 -10.59
N CYS A 19 3.63 -5.07 -11.80
CA CYS A 19 4.17 -3.73 -12.05
C CYS A 19 3.13 -2.62 -11.81
N GLU A 20 1.86 -2.89 -12.11
CA GLU A 20 0.74 -1.98 -11.87
C GLU A 20 0.59 -1.63 -10.38
N LEU A 21 0.89 -2.56 -9.47
CA LEU A 21 0.90 -2.31 -8.02
C LEU A 21 1.91 -1.22 -7.59
N PHE A 22 2.90 -0.92 -8.43
CA PHE A 22 3.89 0.14 -8.24
C PHE A 22 3.66 1.34 -9.17
N GLY A 23 2.53 1.38 -9.89
CA GLY A 23 2.20 2.43 -10.85
C GLY A 23 3.05 2.39 -12.13
N LEU A 24 3.59 1.21 -12.49
CA LEU A 24 4.31 0.99 -13.74
C LEU A 24 3.39 0.27 -14.74
N ASN A 25 3.45 0.69 -16.00
CA ASN A 25 2.76 0.02 -17.10
C ASN A 25 3.82 -0.61 -18.01
N ILE A 26 3.71 -1.92 -18.19
CA ILE A 26 4.56 -2.72 -19.07
C ILE A 26 3.67 -3.63 -19.92
N SER A 27 4.19 -4.05 -21.06
CA SER A 27 3.62 -5.13 -21.86
C SER A 27 4.02 -6.51 -21.31
N SER A 28 3.20 -7.53 -21.58
CA SER A 28 3.50 -8.93 -21.19
C SER A 28 4.82 -9.44 -21.78
N GLU A 29 5.21 -8.88 -22.91
CA GLU A 29 6.42 -9.19 -23.67
C GLU A 29 7.67 -8.63 -23.02
N GLU A 30 7.58 -7.60 -22.16
CA GLU A 30 8.75 -7.05 -21.48
C GLU A 30 9.20 -7.92 -20.31
N TRP A 31 8.25 -8.59 -19.64
CA TRP A 31 8.54 -9.49 -18.53
C TRP A 31 7.59 -10.71 -18.51
N PRO A 32 7.88 -11.71 -19.36
CA PRO A 32 6.94 -12.81 -19.62
C PRO A 32 6.90 -13.90 -18.56
N CYS A 33 7.76 -13.85 -17.53
CA CYS A 33 7.83 -14.93 -16.53
C CYS A 33 6.84 -14.72 -15.37
N TYR A 34 6.09 -15.78 -15.05
CA TYR A 34 5.18 -15.83 -13.90
C TYR A 34 4.93 -17.28 -13.48
N GLY A 35 4.28 -17.45 -12.35
CA GLY A 35 3.99 -18.75 -11.77
C GLY A 35 5.09 -19.22 -10.81
N LEU A 36 4.68 -20.08 -9.88
CA LEU A 36 5.50 -20.60 -8.81
C LEU A 36 6.32 -21.81 -9.26
N THR A 37 7.27 -22.26 -8.44
CA THR A 37 8.14 -23.41 -8.74
C THR A 37 7.79 -24.60 -7.85
N GLY A 38 7.99 -25.84 -8.32
CA GLY A 38 7.79 -27.03 -7.48
C GLY A 38 8.78 -27.16 -6.32
N GLY A 39 9.91 -26.44 -6.35
CA GLY A 39 10.91 -26.45 -5.29
C GLY A 39 11.58 -25.09 -5.11
N VAL A 40 11.76 -24.66 -3.86
CA VAL A 40 12.39 -23.38 -3.50
C VAL A 40 13.61 -23.63 -2.62
N ILE A 41 14.73 -22.98 -2.97
CA ILE A 41 15.95 -23.01 -2.17
C ILE A 41 16.10 -21.67 -1.47
N PHE A 42 16.05 -21.66 -0.14
CA PHE A 42 16.24 -20.47 0.68
C PHE A 42 17.65 -20.40 1.28
N ASP A 43 18.08 -19.17 1.54
CA ASP A 43 19.27 -18.95 2.39
C ASP A 43 18.97 -19.30 3.84
N ARG A 44 19.94 -19.91 4.53
CA ARG A 44 19.87 -20.19 5.98
C ARG A 44 19.88 -18.94 6.87
N GLY A 45 20.04 -17.74 6.30
CA GLY A 45 19.88 -16.48 7.02
C GLY A 45 18.43 -16.21 7.45
N PRO A 46 17.84 -15.03 7.18
CA PRO A 46 16.47 -14.71 7.58
C PRO A 46 15.38 -15.62 6.96
N GLY A 47 15.76 -16.53 6.05
CA GLY A 47 14.90 -17.53 5.42
C GLY A 47 14.86 -18.88 6.16
N ALA A 48 15.75 -19.14 7.12
CA ALA A 48 15.74 -20.39 7.90
C ALA A 48 14.50 -20.57 8.78
N THR A 49 13.78 -19.47 9.09
CA THR A 49 12.51 -19.50 9.80
C THR A 49 11.30 -19.54 8.87
N TYR A 50 11.49 -19.61 7.56
CA TYR A 50 10.41 -19.90 6.62
C TYR A 50 10.03 -21.37 6.83
N GLY A 51 9.12 -21.61 7.75
CA GLY A 51 8.58 -22.93 7.99
C GLY A 51 7.97 -23.46 6.71
N SER A 52 8.16 -24.75 6.44
CA SER A 52 7.20 -25.51 5.64
C SER A 52 5.89 -25.53 6.42
N GLU A 53 5.18 -24.40 6.47
CA GLU A 53 3.84 -24.39 7.04
C GLU A 53 3.01 -25.37 6.21
N PRO A 54 2.18 -26.21 6.85
CA PRO A 54 1.36 -27.20 6.16
C PRO A 54 0.35 -26.58 5.17
N GLU A 55 0.26 -25.25 5.09
CA GLU A 55 -0.63 -24.49 4.21
C GLU A 55 -0.05 -24.18 2.81
N ILE A 56 1.23 -24.47 2.54
CA ILE A 56 1.82 -24.21 1.20
C ILE A 56 1.60 -25.40 0.27
N ASN A 57 0.36 -25.58 -0.20
CA ASN A 57 -0.06 -26.74 -0.99
C ASN A 57 0.63 -26.89 -2.36
N TRP A 58 1.23 -25.83 -2.91
CA TRP A 58 1.90 -25.86 -4.21
C TRP A 58 3.38 -26.27 -4.14
N LEU A 59 3.99 -26.24 -2.95
CA LEU A 59 5.44 -26.35 -2.79
C LEU A 59 5.84 -27.80 -2.48
N GLY A 60 6.47 -28.46 -3.45
CA GLY A 60 6.90 -29.85 -3.35
C GLY A 60 8.18 -30.04 -2.52
N SER A 61 9.10 -29.08 -2.52
CA SER A 61 10.32 -29.13 -1.68
C SER A 61 10.80 -27.75 -1.22
N ILE A 62 11.28 -27.69 0.02
CA ILE A 62 12.04 -26.56 0.57
C ILE A 62 13.43 -27.07 0.92
N GLU A 63 14.46 -26.50 0.31
CA GLU A 63 15.86 -26.78 0.66
C GLU A 63 16.51 -25.56 1.30
N LEU A 64 17.19 -25.78 2.42
CA LEU A 64 18.02 -24.77 3.09
C LEU A 64 19.49 -25.04 2.77
N THR A 65 20.21 -24.06 2.23
CA THR A 65 21.63 -24.21 1.88
C THR A 65 22.46 -24.64 3.11
N PRO A 66 23.44 -25.53 2.99
CA PRO A 66 24.30 -25.94 4.11
C PRO A 66 25.01 -24.76 4.81
N THR A 67 25.33 -24.91 6.09
CA THR A 67 26.15 -23.90 6.81
C THR A 67 27.54 -23.80 6.18
N PHE A 68 28.04 -22.57 5.98
CA PHE A 68 29.36 -22.25 5.40
C PHE A 68 29.56 -22.56 3.89
N SER A 69 28.50 -22.78 3.11
CA SER A 69 28.61 -22.90 1.64
C SER A 69 28.34 -21.57 0.92
N GLY A 70 29.24 -20.60 1.02
CA GLY A 70 29.18 -19.37 0.21
C GLY A 70 29.20 -19.61 -1.31
N GLN A 71 29.45 -20.85 -1.76
CA GLN A 71 29.44 -21.24 -3.16
C GLN A 71 28.15 -21.92 -3.64
N SER A 72 27.17 -22.24 -2.77
CA SER A 72 25.90 -22.85 -3.23
C SER A 72 25.02 -21.91 -4.07
N LYS A 73 25.43 -20.66 -4.26
CA LYS A 73 24.75 -19.65 -5.10
C LYS A 73 25.70 -18.93 -6.07
N ALA A 74 26.80 -19.58 -6.50
CA ALA A 74 27.75 -18.97 -7.42
C ALA A 74 27.09 -18.40 -8.71
N THR A 75 26.00 -19.02 -9.18
CA THR A 75 25.25 -18.59 -10.38
C THR A 75 24.41 -17.32 -10.19
N VAL A 76 23.94 -17.03 -8.97
CA VAL A 76 23.12 -15.84 -8.64
C VAL A 76 24.00 -14.70 -8.14
N GLU A 77 25.02 -15.00 -7.32
CA GLU A 77 25.91 -13.99 -6.74
C GLU A 77 26.92 -13.40 -7.72
N SER A 78 27.25 -14.12 -8.81
CA SER A 78 28.11 -13.61 -9.87
C SER A 78 27.40 -12.65 -10.83
N SER A 79 26.07 -12.74 -10.94
CA SER A 79 25.27 -11.88 -11.81
C SER A 79 24.87 -10.54 -11.16
N HIS A 80 24.99 -10.39 -9.85
CA HIS A 80 24.69 -9.12 -9.20
C HIS A 80 25.75 -8.07 -9.55
N PRO A 81 25.34 -6.83 -9.90
CA PRO A 81 26.27 -5.73 -10.12
C PRO A 81 27.19 -5.55 -8.91
N ARG A 82 28.50 -5.55 -9.15
CA ARG A 82 29.51 -5.33 -8.10
C ARG A 82 30.08 -3.93 -8.27
N ASP A 83 29.81 -3.07 -7.29
CA ASP A 83 30.48 -1.78 -7.22
C ASP A 83 31.96 -1.97 -6.88
N LYS A 84 32.83 -1.33 -7.67
CA LYS A 84 34.25 -1.27 -7.35
C LYS A 84 34.41 -0.40 -6.11
N LYS A 85 34.88 -1.00 -5.01
CA LYS A 85 35.25 -0.24 -3.81
C LYS A 85 36.47 0.63 -4.14
N SER A 86 36.29 1.93 -4.23
CA SER A 86 37.40 2.89 -4.23
C SER A 86 38.10 2.84 -2.86
N LEU A 87 39.43 2.86 -2.84
CA LEU A 87 40.25 2.91 -1.60
C LEU A 87 40.26 4.30 -0.95
N GLU A 88 39.46 5.23 -1.46
CA GLU A 88 39.33 6.60 -0.97
C GLU A 88 38.51 6.69 0.33
N GLN A 89 38.37 7.91 0.86
CA GLN A 89 37.59 8.17 2.07
C GLN A 89 36.14 7.65 1.95
N PRO A 90 35.52 7.18 3.04
CA PRO A 90 34.15 6.68 3.01
C PRO A 90 33.19 7.77 2.53
N THR A 91 32.63 7.59 1.33
CA THR A 91 31.55 8.43 0.81
C THR A 91 30.23 7.70 1.01
N TYR A 92 29.15 8.45 1.21
CA TYR A 92 27.79 7.89 1.27
C TYR A 92 26.95 8.49 0.14
N PHE A 93 26.14 7.64 -0.49
CA PHE A 93 25.14 8.07 -1.46
C PHE A 93 23.79 8.18 -0.77
N HIS A 94 23.21 9.38 -0.75
CA HIS A 94 21.86 9.60 -0.23
C HIS A 94 20.89 9.83 -1.39
N SER A 95 20.03 8.85 -1.66
CA SER A 95 19.00 8.94 -2.68
C SER A 95 17.86 9.86 -2.24
N LYS A 96 17.30 10.63 -3.18
CA LYS A 96 16.07 11.42 -2.96
C LYS A 96 14.79 10.59 -3.17
N LEU A 97 14.93 9.34 -3.61
CA LEU A 97 13.80 8.48 -3.94
C LEU A 97 13.16 7.94 -2.65
N ASN A 98 11.83 7.99 -2.59
CA ASN A 98 11.09 7.27 -1.55
C ASN A 98 11.17 5.75 -1.79
N PHE A 99 10.69 4.95 -0.84
CA PHE A 99 10.76 3.50 -0.92
C PHE A 99 10.12 2.92 -2.19
N VAL A 100 8.95 3.44 -2.59
CA VAL A 100 8.24 2.94 -3.77
C VAL A 100 8.98 3.30 -5.06
N LEU A 101 9.54 4.51 -5.14
CA LEU A 101 10.37 4.93 -6.27
C LEU A 101 11.66 4.10 -6.37
N MET A 102 12.25 3.71 -5.24
CA MET A 102 13.36 2.75 -5.24
C MET A 102 12.92 1.39 -5.77
N ALA A 103 11.78 0.86 -5.31
CA ALA A 103 11.24 -0.40 -5.84
C ALA A 103 10.96 -0.33 -7.35
N ARG A 104 10.40 0.78 -7.85
CA ARG A 104 10.20 1.02 -9.29
C ARG A 104 11.52 1.04 -10.06
N ARG A 105 12.57 1.67 -9.52
CA ARG A 105 13.90 1.66 -10.12
C ARG A 105 14.43 0.23 -10.22
N GLU A 106 14.31 -0.57 -9.17
CA GLU A 106 14.77 -1.98 -9.20
C GLU A 106 13.97 -2.82 -10.21
N ILE A 107 12.66 -2.61 -10.34
CA ILE A 107 11.84 -3.25 -11.38
C ILE A 107 12.37 -2.91 -12.77
N LEU A 108 12.56 -1.62 -13.07
CA LEU A 108 13.08 -1.17 -14.37
C LEU A 108 14.51 -1.65 -14.63
N GLN A 109 15.34 -1.76 -13.58
CA GLN A 109 16.67 -2.32 -13.67
C GLN A 109 16.61 -3.79 -14.10
N VAL A 110 15.75 -4.61 -13.47
CA VAL A 110 15.57 -6.01 -13.86
C VAL A 110 15.12 -6.15 -15.31
N LEU A 111 14.18 -5.31 -15.78
CA LEU A 111 13.77 -5.31 -17.19
C LEU A 111 14.93 -4.98 -18.13
N THR A 112 15.71 -3.97 -17.77
CA THR A 112 16.90 -3.55 -18.53
C THR A 112 17.94 -4.67 -18.58
N ASP A 113 18.23 -5.29 -17.43
CA ASP A 113 19.20 -6.36 -17.32
C ASP A 113 18.76 -7.59 -18.12
N ASN A 114 17.48 -7.95 -18.05
CA ASN A 114 16.93 -9.08 -18.81
C ASN A 114 17.06 -8.89 -20.33
N GLN A 115 16.94 -7.66 -20.82
CA GLN A 115 17.02 -7.34 -22.25
C GLN A 115 18.45 -7.07 -22.74
N SER A 116 19.38 -6.70 -21.86
CA SER A 116 20.71 -6.21 -22.26
C SER A 116 21.90 -7.03 -21.76
N SER A 117 21.73 -7.84 -20.70
CA SER A 117 22.84 -8.64 -20.15
C SER A 117 23.32 -9.69 -21.13
N ASP A 118 24.64 -9.84 -21.24
CA ASP A 118 25.25 -10.88 -22.07
C ASP A 118 25.04 -12.27 -21.45
N ALA A 119 24.26 -13.09 -22.14
CA ALA A 119 24.02 -14.49 -21.81
C ALA A 119 24.58 -15.45 -22.88
N SER A 120 25.53 -15.01 -23.71
CA SER A 120 26.14 -15.81 -24.78
C SER A 120 26.73 -17.13 -24.28
N GLY A 121 27.34 -17.12 -23.09
CA GLY A 121 27.87 -18.33 -22.44
C GLY A 121 26.82 -19.38 -22.01
N ARG A 122 25.52 -19.06 -22.11
CA ARG A 122 24.40 -19.96 -21.78
C ARG A 122 23.65 -20.46 -23.02
N MET A 123 24.11 -20.07 -24.22
CA MET A 123 23.47 -20.42 -25.47
C MET A 123 23.75 -21.89 -25.86
N THR A 124 22.73 -22.58 -26.32
CA THR A 124 22.86 -23.91 -26.94
C THR A 124 22.96 -23.78 -28.46
N GLU A 125 23.47 -24.80 -29.14
CA GLU A 125 23.51 -24.82 -30.62
C GLU A 125 22.13 -24.62 -31.24
N GLU A 126 21.08 -25.23 -30.64
CA GLU A 126 19.71 -25.05 -31.10
C GLU A 126 19.25 -23.58 -31.01
N MET A 127 19.56 -22.89 -29.91
CA MET A 127 19.25 -21.47 -29.74
C MET A 127 19.97 -20.60 -30.79
N ILE A 128 21.23 -20.93 -31.10
CA ILE A 128 22.03 -20.22 -32.12
C ILE A 128 21.41 -20.42 -33.51
N ILE A 129 21.05 -21.66 -33.87
CA ILE A 129 20.40 -21.98 -35.15
C ILE A 129 19.08 -21.22 -35.30
N ASN A 130 18.30 -21.10 -34.22
CA ASN A 130 17.04 -20.36 -34.18
C ASN A 130 17.21 -18.83 -34.05
N ARG A 131 18.44 -18.30 -34.11
CA ARG A 131 18.75 -16.87 -34.03
C ARG A 131 18.21 -16.20 -32.77
N VAL A 132 18.20 -16.93 -31.65
CA VAL A 132 17.82 -16.37 -30.34
C VAL A 132 18.82 -15.31 -29.92
N LYS A 133 18.33 -14.15 -29.46
CA LYS A 133 19.19 -13.11 -28.91
C LYS A 133 19.86 -13.64 -27.62
N PRO A 134 21.19 -13.51 -27.45
CA PRO A 134 21.93 -14.03 -26.29
C PRO A 134 21.73 -13.17 -25.05
N THR A 135 20.48 -13.06 -24.61
CA THR A 135 20.02 -12.27 -23.46
C THR A 135 19.18 -13.17 -22.56
N PRO A 136 19.08 -12.90 -21.24
CA PRO A 136 18.19 -13.66 -20.36
C PRO A 136 16.76 -13.74 -20.91
N HIS A 137 16.24 -12.61 -21.41
CA HIS A 137 14.91 -12.52 -22.00
C HIS A 137 14.76 -13.41 -23.26
N GLY A 138 15.72 -13.35 -24.18
CA GLY A 138 15.71 -14.16 -25.40
C GLY A 138 15.76 -15.67 -25.11
N ILE A 139 16.64 -16.08 -24.18
CA ILE A 139 16.77 -17.47 -23.75
C ILE A 139 15.48 -17.96 -23.09
N TRP A 140 14.89 -17.14 -22.19
CA TRP A 140 13.63 -17.48 -21.53
C TRP A 140 12.52 -17.74 -22.55
N ASN A 141 12.26 -16.81 -23.47
CA ASN A 141 11.18 -16.95 -24.47
C ASN A 141 11.36 -18.19 -25.36
N PHE A 142 12.61 -18.51 -25.73
CA PHE A 142 12.90 -19.70 -26.53
C PHE A 142 12.58 -21.01 -25.79
N LEU A 143 12.90 -21.08 -24.50
CA LEU A 143 12.63 -22.25 -23.66
C LEU A 143 11.14 -22.34 -23.34
N ASP A 144 10.53 -21.22 -22.98
CA ASP A 144 9.12 -21.11 -22.64
C ASP A 144 8.21 -21.57 -23.78
N SER A 145 8.49 -21.10 -25.01
CA SER A 145 7.77 -21.53 -26.23
C SER A 145 7.87 -23.04 -26.54
N ARG A 146 8.79 -23.76 -25.89
CA ARG A 146 8.95 -25.23 -25.97
C ARG A 146 8.38 -25.96 -24.76
N GLY A 147 7.67 -25.26 -23.87
CA GLY A 147 7.18 -25.81 -22.61
C GLY A 147 8.31 -26.20 -21.65
N ARG A 148 9.50 -25.60 -21.77
CA ARG A 148 10.66 -25.86 -20.90
C ARG A 148 10.62 -24.94 -19.67
N ASN A 149 9.45 -24.81 -19.06
CA ASN A 149 9.24 -24.19 -17.76
C ASN A 149 8.44 -25.17 -16.87
N SER A 150 8.61 -25.08 -15.56
CA SER A 150 7.81 -25.84 -14.58
C SER A 150 6.97 -24.90 -13.73
N SER A 151 6.43 -23.84 -14.36
CA SER A 151 5.67 -22.80 -13.66
C SER A 151 4.30 -23.33 -13.21
N ILE A 152 3.94 -23.03 -11.97
CA ILE A 152 2.64 -23.37 -11.38
C ILE A 152 1.85 -22.07 -11.26
N ALA A 153 0.83 -21.92 -12.10
CA ALA A 153 -0.03 -20.74 -12.05
C ALA A 153 -0.83 -20.70 -10.74
N MET A 154 -0.98 -19.50 -10.18
CA MET A 154 -1.79 -19.25 -8.99
C MET A 154 -2.73 -18.08 -9.28
N PRO A 155 -4.05 -18.22 -9.04
CA PRO A 155 -4.99 -17.10 -9.13
C PRO A 155 -4.57 -15.94 -8.22
N PHE A 156 -4.87 -14.71 -8.64
CA PHE A 156 -4.45 -13.52 -7.90
C PHE A 156 -4.98 -13.52 -6.47
N GLU A 157 -6.24 -13.91 -6.28
CA GLU A 157 -6.92 -13.91 -4.99
C GLU A 157 -6.34 -14.95 -4.04
N GLU A 158 -5.82 -16.06 -4.56
CA GLU A 158 -5.08 -17.05 -3.78
C GLU A 158 -3.70 -16.49 -3.41
N ALA A 159 -2.97 -15.93 -4.37
CA ALA A 159 -1.67 -15.32 -4.12
C ALA A 159 -1.75 -14.18 -3.08
N ALA A 160 -2.81 -13.36 -3.14
CA ALA A 160 -3.06 -12.31 -2.18
C ALA A 160 -3.26 -12.87 -0.77
N ARG A 161 -4.12 -13.89 -0.59
CA ARG A 161 -4.37 -14.51 0.71
C ARG A 161 -3.14 -15.23 1.26
N THR A 162 -2.38 -15.91 0.41
CA THR A 162 -1.22 -16.71 0.84
C THR A 162 -0.02 -15.84 1.20
N PHE A 163 0.26 -14.79 0.42
CA PHE A 163 1.53 -14.06 0.53
C PHE A 163 1.41 -12.66 1.11
N LEU A 164 0.28 -11.97 0.98
CA LEU A 164 0.12 -10.64 1.55
C LEU A 164 -0.23 -10.70 3.03
N THR A 165 0.08 -9.61 3.73
CA THR A 165 -0.10 -9.53 5.18
C THR A 165 -1.43 -8.87 5.51
N GLU A 166 -2.16 -9.49 6.43
CA GLU A 166 -3.40 -8.95 6.95
C GLU A 166 -3.16 -7.79 7.92
N HIS A 167 -4.00 -6.77 7.80
CA HIS A 167 -4.00 -5.62 8.68
C HIS A 167 -5.41 -5.17 9.06
N PRO A 168 -5.61 -4.68 10.29
CA PRO A 168 -6.92 -4.20 10.74
C PRO A 168 -7.32 -2.92 10.02
N VAL A 169 -8.59 -2.83 9.64
CA VAL A 169 -9.22 -1.66 9.02
C VAL A 169 -10.57 -1.34 9.64
N THR A 170 -11.08 -0.17 9.30
CA THR A 170 -12.46 0.22 9.63
C THR A 170 -13.21 0.64 8.37
N ILE A 171 -14.34 0.00 8.10
CA ILE A 171 -15.29 0.47 7.09
C ILE A 171 -16.18 1.53 7.76
N ARG A 172 -16.24 2.71 7.15
CA ARG A 172 -17.14 3.81 7.55
C ARG A 172 -18.14 4.07 6.43
N LYS A 173 -19.08 4.99 6.63
CA LYS A 173 -20.13 5.33 5.66
C LYS A 173 -19.64 5.72 4.26
N ASP A 174 -18.40 6.17 4.12
CA ASP A 174 -17.87 6.74 2.87
C ASP A 174 -16.75 5.90 2.20
N ALA A 175 -15.96 5.17 2.99
CA ALA A 175 -14.78 4.45 2.51
C ALA A 175 -14.29 3.41 3.52
N VAL A 176 -13.37 2.56 3.08
CA VAL A 176 -12.53 1.75 3.97
C VAL A 176 -11.33 2.58 4.42
N TYR A 177 -11.10 2.64 5.74
CA TYR A 177 -10.02 3.40 6.35
C TYR A 177 -8.91 2.46 6.79
N PHE A 178 -7.74 2.65 6.20
CA PHE A 178 -6.53 1.92 6.50
C PHE A 178 -5.45 2.91 6.94
N TYR A 179 -5.06 2.89 8.22
CA TYR A 179 -4.15 3.88 8.84
C TYR A 179 -4.52 5.33 8.46
N GLY A 180 -5.81 5.65 8.60
CA GLY A 180 -6.35 6.98 8.31
C GLY A 180 -6.48 7.33 6.83
N ARG A 181 -6.00 6.50 5.91
CA ARG A 181 -6.13 6.70 4.46
C ARG A 181 -7.39 6.02 3.93
N LYS A 182 -8.05 6.64 2.96
CA LYS A 182 -9.34 6.19 2.41
C LYS A 182 -9.14 5.35 1.15
N TYR A 183 -9.84 4.22 1.09
CA TYR A 183 -9.83 3.29 -0.02
C TYR A 183 -11.25 2.94 -0.46
N ARG A 184 -11.44 2.76 -1.76
CA ARG A 184 -12.74 2.48 -2.35
C ARG A 184 -12.58 1.79 -3.72
N SER A 185 -13.60 1.04 -4.12
CA SER A 185 -13.75 0.54 -5.48
C SER A 185 -15.22 0.47 -5.87
N ALA A 186 -15.50 0.49 -7.18
CA ALA A 186 -16.87 0.34 -7.70
C ALA A 186 -17.48 -1.00 -7.25
N ALA A 187 -16.75 -2.10 -7.42
CA ALA A 187 -17.19 -3.43 -7.03
C ALA A 187 -17.58 -3.52 -5.54
N LEU A 188 -16.84 -2.85 -4.64
CA LEU A 188 -17.20 -2.82 -3.23
C LEU A 188 -18.47 -1.99 -2.96
N ILE A 189 -18.67 -0.88 -3.68
CA ILE A 189 -19.87 -0.05 -3.54
C ILE A 189 -21.12 -0.86 -3.91
N ASP A 190 -21.03 -1.67 -4.96
CA ASP A 190 -22.15 -2.49 -5.47
C ASP A 190 -22.62 -3.56 -4.47
N THR A 191 -21.79 -3.90 -3.47
CA THR A 191 -22.18 -4.78 -2.35
C THR A 191 -23.11 -4.12 -1.33
N HIS A 192 -23.39 -2.82 -1.46
CA HIS A 192 -24.14 -2.00 -0.50
C HIS A 192 -23.57 -2.05 0.93
N VAL A 193 -22.27 -2.38 1.10
CA VAL A 193 -21.64 -2.45 2.42
C VAL A 193 -21.69 -1.12 3.16
N PHE A 194 -21.57 0.00 2.43
CA PHE A 194 -21.61 1.34 3.03
C PHE A 194 -22.98 1.73 3.58
N ASP A 195 -24.07 1.24 2.97
CA ASP A 195 -25.44 1.44 3.46
C ASP A 195 -25.69 0.67 4.76
N ARG A 196 -25.10 -0.54 4.88
CA ARG A 196 -25.11 -1.33 6.11
C ARG A 196 -24.36 -0.59 7.23
N VAL A 197 -23.19 -0.04 6.92
CA VAL A 197 -22.37 0.72 7.89
C VAL A 197 -23.08 1.99 8.36
N ALA A 198 -23.83 2.69 7.49
CA ALA A 198 -24.56 3.90 7.87
C ALA A 198 -25.57 3.66 9.01
N ARG A 199 -26.07 2.42 9.17
CA ARG A 199 -26.96 2.03 10.27
C ARG A 199 -26.20 1.62 11.53
N SER A 200 -25.04 0.96 11.37
CA SER A 200 -24.24 0.36 12.46
C SER A 200 -23.10 1.23 12.98
N GLY A 201 -22.80 2.35 12.31
CA GLY A 201 -21.72 3.27 12.62
C GLY A 201 -20.38 2.90 11.96
N VAL A 202 -19.74 1.81 12.41
CA VAL A 202 -18.41 1.37 11.96
C VAL A 202 -18.31 -0.15 11.95
N ILE A 203 -17.75 -0.74 10.89
CA ILE A 203 -17.42 -2.17 10.83
C ILE A 203 -15.90 -2.33 10.92
N LYS A 204 -15.44 -3.18 11.85
CA LYS A 204 -14.02 -3.57 11.97
C LYS A 204 -13.81 -4.87 11.22
N THR A 205 -12.76 -4.93 10.41
CA THR A 205 -12.37 -6.14 9.65
C THR A 205 -10.88 -6.07 9.31
N THR A 206 -10.38 -6.98 8.47
CA THR A 206 -9.00 -6.99 7.98
C THR A 206 -8.94 -6.75 6.47
N VAL A 207 -7.77 -6.33 6.00
CA VAL A 207 -7.42 -6.26 4.57
C VAL A 207 -6.03 -6.86 4.38
N PHE A 208 -5.79 -7.40 3.20
CA PHE A 208 -4.47 -7.72 2.71
C PHE A 208 -3.85 -6.47 2.10
N ALA A 209 -2.56 -6.24 2.35
CA ALA A 209 -1.83 -5.13 1.73
C ALA A 209 -0.40 -5.52 1.34
N LEU A 210 0.06 -4.93 0.24
CA LEU A 210 1.45 -5.01 -0.19
C LEU A 210 2.30 -4.06 0.67
N THR A 211 3.16 -4.62 1.53
CA THR A 211 4.00 -3.86 2.46
C THR A 211 4.86 -2.79 1.75
N MET A 212 5.32 -3.09 0.54
CA MET A 212 6.18 -2.20 -0.25
C MET A 212 5.45 -0.99 -0.82
N CYS A 213 4.16 -1.13 -1.19
CA CYS A 213 3.37 -0.09 -1.82
C CYS A 213 1.90 -0.28 -1.48
N VAL A 214 1.34 0.63 -0.67
CA VAL A 214 -0.07 0.62 -0.28
C VAL A 214 -0.90 1.49 -1.22
N ARG A 215 -0.75 1.23 -2.52
CA ARG A 215 -1.55 1.85 -3.59
C ARG A 215 -2.94 1.24 -3.66
N HIS A 216 -2.98 -0.09 -3.54
CA HIS A 216 -4.18 -0.92 -3.46
C HIS A 216 -4.21 -1.66 -2.13
N ILE A 217 -5.41 -1.99 -1.68
CA ILE A 217 -5.66 -2.95 -0.59
C ILE A 217 -6.74 -3.93 -1.02
N TRP A 218 -6.75 -5.12 -0.44
CA TRP A 218 -7.74 -6.15 -0.76
C TRP A 218 -8.55 -6.53 0.48
N ILE A 219 -9.86 -6.40 0.41
CA ILE A 219 -10.78 -6.72 1.49
C ILE A 219 -11.59 -7.96 1.14
N GLU A 220 -11.75 -8.86 2.10
CA GLU A 220 -12.59 -10.03 1.94
C GLU A 220 -13.98 -9.76 2.51
N LEU A 221 -15.02 -9.96 1.68
CA LEU A 221 -16.42 -9.86 2.07
C LEU A 221 -17.20 -10.99 1.41
N ASP A 222 -17.97 -11.72 2.22
CA ASP A 222 -18.83 -12.81 1.75
C ASP A 222 -18.07 -13.87 0.89
N GLY A 223 -16.79 -14.11 1.21
CA GLY A 223 -15.89 -15.05 0.52
C GLY A 223 -15.25 -14.52 -0.78
N LEU A 224 -15.57 -13.28 -1.17
CA LEU A 224 -15.00 -12.62 -2.35
C LEU A 224 -13.96 -11.58 -1.94
N LEU A 225 -12.87 -11.53 -2.71
CA LEU A 225 -11.80 -10.56 -2.52
C LEU A 225 -12.03 -9.35 -3.42
N TYR A 226 -12.15 -8.17 -2.82
CA TYR A 226 -12.33 -6.91 -3.54
C TYR A 226 -11.06 -6.09 -3.48
N GLU A 227 -10.54 -5.69 -4.64
CA GLU A 227 -9.46 -4.72 -4.77
C GLU A 227 -10.01 -3.30 -4.59
N LEU A 228 -9.34 -2.49 -3.78
CA LEU A 228 -9.69 -1.11 -3.50
C LEU A 228 -8.52 -0.18 -3.79
N ASP A 229 -8.82 0.94 -4.42
CA ASP A 229 -7.85 1.98 -4.76
C ASP A 229 -7.87 3.09 -3.71
N PHE A 230 -6.71 3.72 -3.53
CA PHE A 230 -6.65 4.95 -2.76
C PHE A 230 -7.51 6.05 -3.39
N MET A 231 -8.32 6.71 -2.56
CA MET A 231 -9.07 7.90 -2.97
C MET A 231 -8.20 9.16 -2.91
N SER A 232 -7.78 9.66 -4.08
CA SER A 232 -7.18 10.99 -4.19
C SER A 232 -8.24 12.09 -4.08
N THR A 233 -7.90 13.16 -3.37
CA THR A 233 -8.65 14.43 -3.36
C THR A 233 -7.96 15.44 -4.28
N ALA A 234 -8.66 16.51 -4.69
CA ALA A 234 -8.04 17.60 -5.46
C ALA A 234 -6.84 18.25 -4.76
N THR A 235 -6.75 18.12 -3.44
CA THR A 235 -5.66 18.62 -2.60
C THR A 235 -4.53 17.61 -2.39
N THR A 236 -4.67 16.39 -2.90
CA THR A 236 -3.67 15.34 -2.76
C THR A 236 -2.45 15.67 -3.63
N PRO A 237 -1.25 15.85 -3.05
CA PRO A 237 -0.05 16.16 -3.83
C PRO A 237 0.28 15.02 -4.81
N GLU A 238 0.81 15.38 -5.98
CA GLU A 238 1.33 14.40 -6.93
C GLU A 238 2.39 13.51 -6.27
N GLY A 239 2.34 12.20 -6.56
CA GLY A 239 3.27 11.21 -5.98
C GLY A 239 2.96 10.77 -4.54
N SER A 240 1.98 11.38 -3.86
CA SER A 240 1.54 10.90 -2.52
C SER A 240 0.69 9.62 -2.57
N VAL A 241 0.35 9.16 -3.78
CA VAL A 241 -0.36 7.89 -3.99
C VAL A 241 0.53 6.71 -3.56
N ASP A 242 1.79 6.76 -3.96
CA ASP A 242 2.73 5.65 -3.94
C ASP A 242 3.63 5.76 -2.70
N ILE A 243 3.14 5.23 -1.57
CA ILE A 243 3.87 5.15 -0.30
C ILE A 243 3.92 3.71 0.20
N SER A 244 4.93 3.40 1.02
CA SER A 244 5.02 2.09 1.69
C SER A 244 4.09 2.01 2.89
N LEU A 245 3.83 0.79 3.37
CA LEU A 245 3.05 0.58 4.59
C LEU A 245 3.71 1.23 5.82
N SER A 246 5.05 1.23 5.90
CA SER A 246 5.78 1.87 6.99
C SER A 246 5.55 3.37 7.01
N ALA A 247 5.69 4.04 5.85
CA ALA A 247 5.43 5.46 5.72
C ALA A 247 3.97 5.81 6.05
N LEU A 248 3.02 4.98 5.61
CA LEU A 248 1.61 5.18 5.96
C LEU A 248 1.36 5.09 7.48
N LYS A 249 1.99 4.13 8.17
CA LYS A 249 1.90 4.01 9.64
C LYS A 249 2.52 5.22 10.36
N GLU A 250 3.64 5.73 9.88
CA GLU A 250 4.28 6.93 10.43
C GLU A 250 3.39 8.16 10.27
N ILE A 251 2.79 8.35 9.09
CA ILE A 251 1.84 9.44 8.83
C ILE A 251 0.62 9.33 9.77
N ASP A 252 0.06 8.14 9.96
CA ASP A 252 -1.07 7.92 10.87
C ASP A 252 -0.70 8.17 12.32
N LYS A 253 0.53 7.80 12.74
CA LYS A 253 1.05 8.12 14.07
C LYS A 253 1.13 9.63 14.29
N MET A 254 1.78 10.37 13.38
CA MET A 254 1.87 11.83 13.45
C MET A 254 0.49 12.49 13.48
N ARG A 255 -0.47 11.96 12.70
CA ARG A 255 -1.85 12.46 12.70
C ARG A 255 -2.54 12.26 14.04
N ARG A 256 -2.34 11.12 14.70
CA ARG A 256 -2.94 10.82 16.01
C ARG A 256 -2.32 11.68 17.11
N GLU A 257 -1.00 11.90 17.06
CA GLU A 257 -0.27 12.78 17.98
C GLU A 257 -0.79 14.22 17.86
N ALA A 258 -0.82 14.79 16.65
CA ALA A 258 -1.34 16.14 16.44
C ALA A 258 -2.83 16.30 16.86
N ALA A 259 -3.64 15.25 16.67
CA ALA A 259 -5.04 15.26 17.12
C ALA A 259 -5.19 15.14 18.64
N ALA A 260 -4.22 14.52 19.33
CA ALA A 260 -4.17 14.48 20.78
C ALA A 260 -3.75 15.85 21.34
N ASP A 261 -2.68 16.46 20.78
CA ASP A 261 -2.22 17.79 21.16
C ASP A 261 -3.34 18.83 21.04
N LEU A 262 -4.05 18.83 19.91
CA LEU A 262 -5.21 19.72 19.71
C LEU A 262 -6.31 19.49 20.77
N ARG A 263 -6.55 18.24 21.17
CA ARG A 263 -7.58 17.92 22.18
C ARG A 263 -7.21 18.52 23.55
N ASP A 264 -5.93 18.53 23.88
CA ASP A 264 -5.41 19.07 25.13
C ASP A 264 -5.34 20.61 25.10
N GLU A 265 -5.12 21.21 23.92
CA GLU A 265 -5.10 22.66 23.73
C GLU A 265 -6.50 23.30 23.68
N ILE A 266 -7.52 22.60 23.15
CA ILE A 266 -8.88 23.13 22.97
C ILE A 266 -9.44 23.82 24.23
N PRO A 267 -9.36 23.24 25.45
CA PRO A 267 -9.88 23.88 26.65
C PRO A 267 -9.18 25.21 26.97
N ALA A 268 -7.86 25.27 26.81
CA ALA A 268 -7.07 26.48 27.09
C ALA A 268 -7.39 27.58 26.07
N ILE A 269 -7.47 27.22 24.78
CA ILE A 269 -7.86 28.14 23.70
C ILE A 269 -9.27 28.68 23.97
N GLN A 270 -10.23 27.80 24.25
CA GLN A 270 -11.62 28.22 24.56
C GLN A 270 -11.67 29.17 25.76
N GLN A 271 -10.89 28.91 26.80
CA GLN A 271 -10.82 29.78 27.98
C GLN A 271 -10.22 31.15 27.63
N GLU A 272 -9.12 31.20 26.87
CA GLU A 272 -8.49 32.45 26.46
C GLU A 272 -9.48 33.35 25.68
N TYR A 273 -10.23 32.77 24.74
CA TYR A 273 -11.23 33.52 23.98
C TYR A 273 -12.42 33.96 24.85
N ARG A 274 -12.84 33.16 25.83
CA ARG A 274 -13.86 33.55 26.81
C ARG A 274 -13.40 34.72 27.69
N ASP A 275 -12.16 34.66 28.20
CA ASP A 275 -11.58 35.71 29.04
C ASP A 275 -11.42 37.02 28.26
N ARG A 276 -11.00 36.93 26.99
CA ARG A 276 -10.91 38.08 26.09
C ARG A 276 -12.29 38.71 25.85
N PHE A 277 -13.31 37.91 25.58
CA PHE A 277 -14.69 38.39 25.43
C PHE A 277 -15.18 39.13 26.68
N LYS A 278 -14.92 38.56 27.87
CA LYS A 278 -15.29 39.17 29.15
C LYS A 278 -14.59 40.50 29.38
N LYS A 279 -13.31 40.59 29.02
CA LYS A 279 -12.52 41.83 29.13
C LYS A 279 -13.05 42.93 28.21
N ASP A 280 -13.44 42.58 26.99
CA ASP A 280 -13.85 43.56 25.97
C ASP A 280 -15.30 44.04 26.16
N THR A 281 -16.19 43.16 26.63
CA THR A 281 -17.64 43.45 26.76
C THR A 281 -18.09 43.72 28.19
N GLY A 282 -17.29 43.34 29.19
CA GLY A 282 -17.65 43.38 30.61
C GLY A 282 -18.60 42.27 31.05
N GLU A 283 -19.08 41.44 30.11
CA GLU A 283 -20.07 40.39 30.35
C GLU A 283 -19.48 39.00 30.07
N ASP A 284 -19.96 37.98 30.79
CA ASP A 284 -19.58 36.60 30.48
C ASP A 284 -20.21 36.16 29.15
N SER A 285 -19.41 35.51 28.30
CA SER A 285 -19.87 34.97 26.99
C SER A 285 -21.03 33.99 27.11
N ASP A 286 -21.13 33.30 28.24
CA ASP A 286 -22.17 32.31 28.55
C ASP A 286 -23.22 32.84 29.56
N SER A 287 -23.37 34.17 29.71
CA SER A 287 -24.29 34.83 30.67
C SER A 287 -25.79 34.57 30.46
N GLY A 288 -26.16 33.74 29.47
CA GLY A 288 -27.54 33.36 29.20
C GLY A 288 -28.14 32.44 30.27
N GLN A 289 -29.23 32.86 30.90
CA GLN A 289 -30.01 31.98 31.79
C GLN A 289 -30.99 31.11 31.00
N ARG A 290 -30.95 29.79 31.20
CA ARG A 290 -31.93 28.86 30.65
C ARG A 290 -33.24 28.95 31.45
N LYS A 291 -34.22 29.70 30.93
CA LYS A 291 -35.56 29.81 31.53
C LYS A 291 -36.48 28.72 30.99
N GLN A 292 -37.17 27.99 31.88
CA GLN A 292 -38.19 27.01 31.54
C GLN A 292 -39.48 27.73 31.10
N GLY A 293 -40.06 27.34 29.96
CA GLY A 293 -41.31 27.90 29.42
C GLY A 293 -41.17 28.57 28.04
N ARG A 294 -42.31 29.00 27.47
CA ARG A 294 -42.33 29.72 26.17
C ARG A 294 -41.84 31.16 26.40
N PRO A 295 -40.96 31.73 25.55
CA PRO A 295 -40.46 33.09 25.74
C PRO A 295 -41.61 34.08 25.91
N ILE A 296 -41.54 34.91 26.96
CA ILE A 296 -42.51 35.98 27.17
C ILE A 296 -42.39 36.91 25.96
N LYS A 297 -43.50 37.22 25.28
CA LYS A 297 -43.54 38.14 24.13
C LYS A 297 -43.40 39.59 24.62
N ASP A 298 -42.24 39.91 25.19
CA ASP A 298 -41.88 41.25 25.59
C ASP A 298 -41.24 42.03 24.42
N GLY A 299 -41.06 43.35 24.57
CA GLY A 299 -40.48 44.23 23.56
C GLY A 299 -39.05 43.86 23.14
N ALA A 300 -38.28 43.20 24.00
CA ALA A 300 -36.97 42.63 23.65
C ALA A 300 -37.13 41.37 22.76
N ALA A 301 -38.02 40.45 23.13
CA ALA A 301 -38.29 39.24 22.34
C ALA A 301 -38.90 39.56 20.96
N ARG A 302 -39.72 40.61 20.85
CA ARG A 302 -40.19 41.14 19.55
C ARG A 302 -39.04 41.70 18.72
N ARG A 303 -38.15 42.50 19.30
CA ARG A 303 -36.95 43.04 18.61
C ARG A 303 -36.04 41.93 18.09
N ASP A 304 -35.74 40.92 18.91
CA ASP A 304 -34.95 39.76 18.48
C ASP A 304 -35.64 38.97 17.35
N THR A 305 -36.97 38.83 17.42
CA THR A 305 -37.76 38.15 16.38
C THR A 305 -37.77 38.96 15.07
N ASP A 306 -37.88 40.28 15.17
CA ASP A 306 -37.91 41.20 14.03
C ASP A 306 -36.53 41.28 13.36
N ASP A 307 -35.45 41.38 14.12
CA ASP A 307 -34.07 41.31 13.60
C ASP A 307 -33.79 39.95 12.96
N PHE A 308 -34.21 38.84 13.60
CA PHE A 308 -34.10 37.50 13.01
C PHE A 308 -34.88 37.37 11.69
N ASN A 309 -36.07 37.95 11.61
CA ASN A 309 -36.88 37.98 10.38
C ASN A 309 -36.26 38.89 9.30
N ARG A 310 -35.61 39.99 9.70
CA ARG A 310 -34.88 40.91 8.81
C ARG A 310 -33.65 40.24 8.20
N PHE A 311 -32.86 39.52 9.00
CA PHE A 311 -31.71 38.73 8.52
C PHE A 311 -32.11 37.58 7.60
N ARG A 312 -33.30 36.99 7.79
CA ARG A 312 -33.85 35.97 6.88
C ARG A 312 -34.55 36.53 5.63
N GLY A 313 -34.55 37.85 5.43
CA GLY A 313 -35.20 38.49 4.28
C GLY A 313 -36.72 38.37 4.27
N LYS A 314 -37.35 38.12 5.42
CA LYS A 314 -38.81 38.01 5.59
C LYS A 314 -39.47 39.32 6.03
N ALA A 315 -38.68 40.32 6.41
CA ALA A 315 -39.19 41.68 6.63
C ALA A 315 -39.15 42.44 5.30
N LYS A 316 -40.30 42.95 4.85
CA LYS A 316 -40.37 44.01 3.84
C LYS A 316 -39.88 45.32 4.45
#